data_AF-J2L656-F1
#
_entry.id   AF-J2L656-F1
#
_cell.length_a   1.000
_cell.length_b   1.000
_cell.length_c   1.000
_cell.angle_alpha   90.00
_cell.angle_beta   90.00
_cell.angle_gamma   90.00
#
_symmetry.space_group_name_H-M   'P 1'
#
loop_
_entity.id
_entity.type
_entity.pdbx_description
1 polymer ?
#
loop_
_entity_poly.entity_id
_entity_poly.type
_entity_poly.pdbx_seq_one_letter_code
_entity_poly.pdbx_strand_id
1 'polypeptide(L)'
;MTSALVNLNGPAGTHPLVSDLEAAGIQVLGLLHERSKLVQEVLRQAPDVLVCHDALPDEALFKLLQVIGETAPCPVLVFTSDSDAEKITRATEVGVHAYVVNGYSPQRLRPLIHLAQARFKREQALQGEMRDIAGRLEERKVVDRAKGILMRARQMSDDDAFQILRTASMHTNQRLGQVSQHIIHSARFAEDVNRSGQLRMLSQRLVKLALLRLAGVQPERVAQLLQESVQRIDANIAALGKSLSKPTFGDLLGQVSVTWARLKPALEASRAAGEMAHLDELAELLLQEAERMTAILESAGAMPPLQMLNLAGRQRMLSQRFAKYALLQVLGGTASQRSEVGMAESQAAFEKALQYLNDIPLTSKEIRESLDKAAAGWAQMRAGASGIARGKDVKRLEGLATASEDLLDVFEQLSVQYERSMQMLVG
;
A
#
# COMPACT_ATOMS: atom_id res chain seq x y z
N MET A 1 -33.17 31.17 -22.82
CA MET A 1 -33.15 30.96 -24.28
C MET A 1 -32.08 29.93 -24.57
N THR A 2 -32.29 29.01 -25.51
CA THR A 2 -31.27 28.01 -25.88
C THR A 2 -30.15 28.69 -26.62
N SER A 3 -28.91 28.46 -26.19
CA SER A 3 -27.69 28.98 -26.80
C SER A 3 -27.00 27.93 -27.67
N ALA A 4 -26.44 28.33 -28.81
CA ALA A 4 -25.75 27.45 -29.72
C ALA A 4 -24.36 27.99 -30.09
N LEU A 5 -23.36 27.11 -30.10
CA LEU A 5 -22.08 27.37 -30.75
C LEU A 5 -22.10 26.67 -32.11
N VAL A 6 -21.69 27.38 -33.16
CA VAL A 6 -21.77 26.86 -34.54
C VAL A 6 -20.37 26.65 -35.11
N ASN A 7 -20.09 25.44 -35.60
CA ASN A 7 -18.91 25.15 -36.41
C ASN A 7 -19.33 24.93 -37.87
N LEU A 8 -18.74 25.67 -38.80
CA LEU A 8 -18.97 25.51 -40.24
C LEU A 8 -17.70 25.04 -40.92
N ASN A 9 -17.78 23.91 -41.62
CA ASN A 9 -16.74 23.44 -42.51
C ASN A 9 -17.26 23.48 -43.96
N GLY A 10 -16.81 24.47 -44.73
CA GLY A 10 -17.27 24.74 -46.10
C GLY A 10 -16.63 26.00 -46.70
N PRO A 11 -16.90 26.31 -47.99
CA PRO A 11 -16.32 27.48 -48.67
C PRO A 11 -16.73 28.78 -47.96
N ALA A 12 -15.82 29.76 -47.92
CA ALA A 12 -16.02 31.05 -47.28
C ALA A 12 -17.18 31.83 -47.95
N GLY A 13 -18.36 31.75 -47.36
CA GLY A 13 -19.58 32.42 -47.78
C GLY A 13 -20.60 32.45 -46.64
N THR A 14 -21.62 33.30 -46.74
CA THR A 14 -22.65 33.44 -45.71
C THR A 14 -23.54 32.20 -45.70
N HIS A 15 -23.27 31.26 -44.79
CA HIS A 15 -24.15 30.11 -44.59
C HIS A 15 -25.42 30.57 -43.86
N PRO A 16 -26.64 30.22 -44.34
CA PRO A 16 -27.89 30.67 -43.73
C PRO A 16 -28.17 30.10 -42.33
N LEU A 17 -27.29 29.24 -41.80
CA LEU A 17 -27.53 28.49 -40.56
C LEU A 17 -27.59 29.40 -39.34
N VAL A 18 -26.74 30.42 -39.28
CA VAL A 18 -26.75 31.38 -38.18
C VAL A 18 -28.08 32.15 -38.16
N SER A 19 -28.48 32.72 -39.30
CA SER A 19 -29.74 33.46 -39.41
C SER A 19 -30.97 32.58 -39.18
N ASP A 20 -30.95 31.33 -39.63
CA ASP A 20 -32.06 30.40 -39.43
C ASP A 20 -32.18 29.95 -37.96
N LEU A 21 -31.05 29.76 -37.26
CA LEU A 21 -31.04 29.47 -35.82
C LEU A 21 -31.58 30.66 -35.02
N GLU A 22 -31.15 31.88 -35.35
CA GLU A 22 -31.64 33.11 -34.72
C GLU A 22 -33.13 33.31 -34.97
N ALA A 23 -33.61 33.10 -36.20
CA ALA A 23 -35.03 33.15 -36.54
C ALA A 23 -35.86 32.06 -35.81
N ALA A 24 -35.24 30.92 -35.49
CA ALA A 24 -35.85 29.87 -34.68
C ALA A 24 -35.81 30.17 -33.16
N GLY A 25 -35.26 31.31 -32.75
CA GLY A 25 -35.17 31.78 -31.36
C GLY A 25 -34.01 31.18 -30.57
N ILE A 26 -32.95 30.74 -31.25
CA ILE A 26 -31.72 30.19 -30.66
C ILE A 26 -30.65 31.25 -30.71
N GLN A 27 -30.01 31.52 -29.56
CA GLN A 27 -28.94 32.51 -29.47
C GLN A 27 -27.63 31.90 -29.97
N VAL A 28 -27.07 32.41 -31.07
CA VAL A 28 -25.77 31.97 -31.56
C VAL A 28 -24.67 32.71 -30.80
N LEU A 29 -23.88 31.97 -30.02
CA LEU A 29 -22.80 32.52 -29.19
C LEU A 29 -21.53 32.83 -29.99
N GLY A 30 -21.31 32.09 -31.08
CA GLY A 30 -20.15 32.26 -31.94
C GLY A 30 -20.19 31.36 -33.17
N LEU A 31 -19.42 31.77 -34.18
CA LEU A 31 -19.24 31.04 -35.43
C LEU A 31 -17.76 30.69 -35.63
N LEU A 32 -17.48 29.40 -35.75
CA LEU A 32 -16.12 28.87 -35.89
C LEU A 32 -15.95 28.19 -37.25
N HIS A 33 -15.00 28.69 -38.03
CA HIS A 33 -14.59 28.07 -39.29
C HIS A 33 -13.39 27.14 -39.09
N GLU A 34 -12.57 27.39 -38.07
CA GLU A 34 -11.40 26.59 -37.72
C GLU A 34 -11.74 25.61 -36.59
N ARG A 35 -11.57 24.31 -36.85
CA ARG A 35 -11.82 23.26 -35.85
C ARG A 35 -10.80 23.23 -34.69
N SER A 36 -9.62 23.83 -34.87
CA SER A 36 -8.53 23.85 -33.87
C SER A 36 -8.93 24.53 -32.56
N LYS A 37 -9.84 25.50 -32.59
CA LYS A 37 -10.31 26.25 -31.42
C LYS A 37 -11.62 25.71 -30.83
N LEU A 38 -12.20 24.68 -31.42
CA LEU A 38 -13.55 24.21 -31.09
C LEU A 38 -13.69 23.78 -29.63
N VAL A 39 -12.77 22.96 -29.14
CA VAL A 39 -12.76 22.48 -27.74
C VAL A 39 -12.66 23.65 -26.76
N GLN A 40 -11.75 24.59 -27.03
CA GLN A 40 -11.52 25.76 -26.18
C GLN A 40 -12.76 26.65 -26.10
N GLU A 41 -13.44 26.86 -27.23
CA GLU A 41 -14.63 27.71 -27.29
C GLU A 41 -15.85 27.06 -26.63
N VAL A 42 -16.03 25.74 -26.76
CA VAL A 42 -17.07 25.01 -26.01
C VAL A 42 -16.85 25.14 -24.50
N LEU A 43 -15.61 24.93 -24.03
CA LEU A 43 -15.25 25.11 -22.63
C LEU A 43 -15.50 26.54 -22.12
N ARG A 44 -15.13 27.54 -22.94
CA ARG A 44 -15.24 28.96 -22.57
C ARG A 44 -16.69 29.47 -22.56
N GLN A 45 -17.48 29.07 -23.55
CA GLN A 45 -18.81 29.63 -23.78
C GLN A 45 -19.95 28.77 -23.20
N ALA A 46 -19.69 27.50 -22.88
CA ALA A 46 -20.65 26.54 -22.32
C ALA A 46 -22.03 26.55 -23.02
N PRO A 47 -22.08 26.26 -24.34
CA PRO A 47 -23.32 26.33 -25.11
C PRO A 47 -24.32 25.23 -24.72
N ASP A 48 -25.62 25.51 -24.88
CA ASP A 48 -26.69 24.52 -24.68
C ASP A 48 -26.75 23.47 -25.82
N VAL A 49 -26.12 23.75 -26.96
CA VAL A 49 -25.93 22.82 -28.08
C VAL A 49 -24.75 23.25 -28.95
N LEU A 50 -23.92 22.29 -29.35
CA LEU A 50 -22.92 22.45 -30.40
C LEU A 50 -23.54 22.00 -31.73
N VAL A 51 -23.55 22.89 -32.72
CA VAL A 51 -24.05 22.61 -34.07
C VAL A 51 -22.88 22.62 -35.04
N CYS A 52 -22.55 21.47 -35.62
CA CYS A 52 -21.55 21.34 -36.66
C CYS A 52 -22.24 21.19 -38.01
N HIS A 53 -21.81 21.95 -39.01
CA HIS A 53 -22.18 21.74 -40.40
C HIS A 53 -20.93 21.32 -41.18
N ASP A 54 -20.93 20.10 -41.68
CA ASP A 54 -19.81 19.53 -42.41
C ASP A 54 -20.30 18.57 -43.50
N ALA A 55 -19.98 18.88 -44.76
CA ALA A 55 -20.45 18.10 -45.89
C ALA A 55 -19.92 16.65 -45.86
N LEU A 56 -18.68 16.45 -45.39
CA LEU A 56 -18.01 15.16 -45.30
C LEU A 56 -17.23 15.10 -43.98
N PRO A 57 -17.90 14.77 -42.86
CA PRO A 57 -17.26 14.57 -41.57
C PRO A 57 -16.10 13.58 -41.68
N ASP A 58 -14.96 13.96 -41.14
CA ASP A 58 -13.75 13.16 -41.11
C ASP A 58 -13.43 12.71 -39.67
N GLU A 59 -12.44 11.83 -39.56
CA GLU A 59 -12.00 11.31 -38.26
C GLU A 59 -11.41 12.40 -37.35
N ALA A 60 -10.92 13.51 -37.91
CA ALA A 60 -10.41 14.63 -37.12
C ALA A 60 -11.54 15.34 -36.37
N LEU A 61 -12.69 15.55 -37.01
CA LEU A 61 -13.88 16.07 -36.34
C LEU A 61 -14.37 15.11 -35.25
N PHE A 62 -14.46 13.81 -35.53
CA PHE A 62 -14.93 12.84 -34.54
C PHE A 62 -14.04 12.76 -33.31
N LYS A 63 -12.71 12.82 -33.49
CA LYS A 63 -11.76 12.91 -32.36
C LYS A 63 -11.97 14.17 -31.51
N LEU A 64 -12.22 15.33 -32.14
CA LEU A 64 -12.50 16.56 -31.42
C LEU A 64 -13.81 16.48 -30.63
N LEU A 65 -14.86 15.91 -31.22
CA LEU A 65 -16.15 15.72 -30.55
C LEU A 65 -16.04 14.75 -29.37
N GLN A 66 -15.24 13.68 -29.52
CA GLN A 66 -14.94 12.77 -28.41
C GLN A 66 -14.27 13.51 -27.25
N VAL A 67 -13.24 14.33 -27.53
CA VAL A 67 -12.57 15.14 -26.50
C VAL A 67 -13.55 16.12 -25.81
N ILE A 68 -14.48 16.71 -26.57
CA ILE A 68 -15.52 17.58 -26.01
C ILE A 68 -16.44 16.77 -25.08
N GLY A 69 -16.88 15.58 -25.50
CA GLY A 69 -17.70 14.69 -24.68
C GLY A 69 -17.03 14.29 -23.37
N GLU A 70 -15.70 14.19 -23.33
CA GLU A 70 -14.92 13.85 -22.13
C GLU A 70 -14.64 15.07 -21.22
N THR A 71 -14.48 16.27 -21.79
CA THR A 71 -14.00 17.46 -21.07
C THR A 71 -15.08 18.50 -20.75
N ALA A 72 -16.02 18.71 -21.66
CA ALA A 72 -17.12 19.68 -21.55
C ALA A 72 -18.37 19.13 -22.25
N PRO A 73 -19.06 18.15 -21.64
CA PRO A 73 -20.17 17.46 -22.28
C PRO A 73 -21.32 18.43 -22.60
N CYS A 74 -21.71 18.50 -23.87
CA CYS A 74 -22.88 19.25 -24.33
C CYS A 74 -23.59 18.49 -25.47
N PRO A 75 -24.87 18.80 -25.76
CA PRO A 75 -25.58 18.23 -26.89
C PRO A 75 -24.87 18.57 -28.21
N VAL A 76 -24.69 17.59 -29.09
CA VAL A 76 -23.99 17.75 -30.38
C VAL A 76 -24.92 17.37 -31.52
N LEU A 77 -25.09 18.28 -32.47
CA LEU A 77 -25.86 18.13 -33.70
C LEU A 77 -24.93 18.29 -34.90
N VAL A 78 -24.90 17.32 -35.81
CA VAL A 78 -24.08 17.37 -37.03
C VAL A 78 -24.99 17.36 -38.25
N PHE A 79 -24.93 18.40 -39.07
CA PHE A 79 -25.53 18.45 -40.39
C PHE A 79 -24.51 18.06 -41.44
N THR A 80 -24.89 17.14 -42.33
CA THR A 80 -24.00 16.61 -43.36
C THR A 80 -24.72 16.21 -44.64
N SER A 81 -23.96 16.00 -45.71
CA SER A 81 -24.43 15.33 -46.94
C SER A 81 -24.01 13.86 -46.98
N ASP A 82 -23.20 13.42 -46.02
CA ASP A 82 -22.68 12.08 -45.96
C ASP A 82 -23.73 11.10 -45.42
N SER A 83 -24.02 10.06 -46.20
CA SER A 83 -25.01 9.02 -45.86
C SER A 83 -24.37 7.69 -45.48
N ASP A 84 -23.04 7.67 -45.36
CA ASP A 84 -22.27 6.48 -45.00
C ASP A 84 -22.67 5.95 -43.61
N ALA A 85 -23.14 4.70 -43.57
CA ALA A 85 -23.59 4.02 -42.37
C ALA A 85 -22.46 3.85 -41.33
N GLU A 86 -21.21 3.68 -41.78
CA GLU A 86 -20.07 3.57 -40.88
C GLU A 86 -19.84 4.90 -40.15
N LYS A 87 -19.95 6.02 -40.86
CA LYS A 87 -19.81 7.36 -40.26
C LYS A 87 -20.97 7.73 -39.34
N ILE A 88 -22.19 7.28 -39.64
CA ILE A 88 -23.34 7.46 -38.74
C ILE A 88 -23.12 6.70 -37.42
N THR A 89 -22.61 5.47 -37.52
CA THR A 89 -22.27 4.65 -36.35
C THR A 89 -21.16 5.32 -35.55
N ARG A 90 -20.06 5.71 -36.23
CA ARG A 90 -18.93 6.41 -35.63
C ARG A 90 -19.34 7.71 -34.94
N ALA A 91 -20.19 8.51 -35.57
CA ALA A 91 -20.72 9.74 -34.99
C ALA A 91 -21.47 9.46 -33.68
N THR A 92 -22.29 8.42 -33.66
CA THR A 92 -23.03 8.01 -32.46
C THR A 92 -22.09 7.57 -31.34
N GLU A 93 -21.03 6.81 -31.66
CA GLU A 93 -20.01 6.37 -30.69
C GLU A 93 -19.24 7.52 -30.03
N VAL A 94 -18.99 8.61 -30.77
CA VAL A 94 -18.26 9.78 -30.24
C VAL A 94 -19.17 10.82 -29.58
N GLY A 95 -20.44 10.50 -29.33
CA GLY A 95 -21.37 11.38 -28.62
C GLY A 95 -22.08 12.40 -29.51
N VAL A 96 -22.25 12.13 -30.82
CA VAL A 96 -23.17 12.91 -31.66
C VAL A 96 -24.60 12.48 -31.39
N HIS A 97 -25.40 13.43 -30.92
CA HIS A 97 -26.76 13.17 -30.47
C HIS A 97 -27.75 13.20 -31.63
N ALA A 98 -27.45 13.93 -32.69
CA ALA A 98 -28.20 13.88 -33.93
C ALA A 98 -27.27 14.10 -35.12
N TYR A 99 -27.21 13.10 -36.01
CA TYR A 99 -26.50 13.14 -37.27
C TYR A 99 -27.52 13.23 -38.39
N VAL A 100 -27.57 14.36 -39.08
CA VAL A 100 -28.65 14.72 -40.01
C VAL A 100 -28.10 14.83 -41.42
N VAL A 101 -28.50 13.87 -42.26
CA VAL A 101 -28.13 13.77 -43.67
C VAL A 101 -29.05 14.65 -44.53
N ASN A 102 -28.49 15.21 -45.61
CA ASN A 102 -29.17 16.10 -46.56
C ASN A 102 -29.61 17.45 -45.96
N GLY A 103 -28.80 17.98 -45.04
CA GLY A 103 -28.97 19.31 -44.47
C GLY A 103 -30.23 19.47 -43.60
N TYR A 104 -30.73 20.70 -43.49
CA TYR A 104 -31.89 21.03 -42.65
C TYR A 104 -32.85 21.99 -43.35
N SER A 105 -34.10 21.99 -42.88
CA SER A 105 -35.07 23.05 -43.19
C SER A 105 -35.27 23.92 -41.94
N PRO A 106 -35.44 25.25 -42.03
CA PRO A 106 -35.53 26.14 -40.86
C PRO A 106 -36.58 25.70 -39.82
N GLN A 107 -37.74 25.21 -40.29
CA GLN A 107 -38.84 24.71 -39.44
C GLN A 107 -38.45 23.49 -38.58
N ARG A 108 -37.40 22.75 -38.96
CA ARG A 108 -36.93 21.53 -38.28
C ARG A 108 -35.80 21.78 -37.27
N LEU A 109 -35.17 22.97 -37.26
CA LEU A 109 -34.03 23.27 -36.39
C LEU A 109 -34.38 23.08 -34.91
N ARG A 110 -35.47 23.68 -34.45
CA ARG A 110 -35.88 23.61 -33.05
C ARG A 110 -36.25 22.19 -32.59
N PRO A 111 -37.07 21.42 -33.35
CA PRO A 111 -37.29 20.00 -33.06
C PRO A 111 -36.01 19.16 -33.00
N LEU A 112 -35.06 19.37 -33.92
CA LEU A 112 -33.80 18.62 -33.97
C LEU A 112 -32.89 18.93 -32.78
N ILE A 113 -32.83 20.20 -32.35
CA ILE A 113 -32.08 20.59 -31.16
C ILE A 113 -32.73 20.00 -29.91
N HIS A 114 -34.05 20.04 -29.79
CA HIS A 114 -34.75 19.37 -28.68
C HIS A 114 -34.47 17.86 -28.67
N LEU A 115 -34.41 17.20 -29.83
CA LEU A 115 -34.04 15.79 -29.94
C LEU A 115 -32.61 15.54 -29.45
N ALA A 116 -31.65 16.35 -29.91
CA ALA A 116 -30.25 16.25 -29.48
C ALA A 116 -30.11 16.45 -27.96
N GLN A 117 -30.77 17.48 -27.42
CA GLN A 117 -30.81 17.75 -25.98
C GLN A 117 -31.46 16.61 -25.17
N ALA A 118 -32.54 16.02 -25.67
CA ALA A 118 -33.21 14.90 -25.01
C ALA A 118 -32.32 13.65 -24.99
N ARG A 119 -31.63 13.35 -26.10
CA ARG A 119 -30.66 12.25 -26.18
C ARG A 119 -29.47 12.46 -25.25
N PHE A 120 -28.91 13.67 -25.22
CA PHE A 120 -27.83 14.03 -24.30
C PHE A 120 -28.25 13.86 -22.83
N LYS A 121 -29.42 14.37 -22.45
CA LYS A 121 -29.95 14.22 -21.09
C LYS A 121 -30.10 12.75 -20.70
N ARG A 122 -30.59 11.90 -21.62
CA ARG A 122 -30.73 10.46 -21.39
C ARG A 122 -29.37 9.80 -21.20
N GLU A 123 -28.40 10.14 -22.06
CA GLU A 123 -27.04 9.60 -21.95
C GLU A 123 -26.36 10.02 -20.65
N GLN A 124 -26.43 11.30 -20.29
CA GLN A 124 -25.89 11.81 -19.02
C GLN A 124 -26.53 11.13 -17.80
N ALA A 125 -27.84 10.86 -17.84
CA ALA A 125 -28.53 10.12 -16.77
C ALA A 125 -27.99 8.69 -16.64
N LEU A 126 -27.85 7.97 -17.76
CA LEU A 126 -27.29 6.61 -17.77
C LEU A 126 -25.83 6.60 -17.28
N GLN A 127 -25.00 7.54 -17.75
CA GLN A 127 -23.62 7.69 -17.26
C GLN A 127 -23.56 8.05 -15.77
N GLY A 128 -24.54 8.81 -15.27
CA GLY A 128 -24.71 9.08 -13.84
C GLY A 128 -25.02 7.81 -13.05
N GLU A 129 -26.04 7.05 -13.46
CA GLU A 129 -26.40 5.77 -12.83
C GLU A 129 -25.24 4.78 -12.83
N MET A 130 -24.50 4.68 -13.94
CA MET A 130 -23.30 3.83 -14.01
C MET A 130 -22.22 4.26 -13.03
N ARG A 131 -21.96 5.57 -12.90
CA ARG A 131 -21.00 6.10 -11.93
C ARG A 131 -21.43 5.83 -10.49
N ASP A 132 -22.70 6.00 -10.18
CA ASP A 132 -23.25 5.76 -8.84
C ASP A 132 -23.17 4.27 -8.47
N ILE A 133 -23.53 3.37 -9.39
CA ILE A 133 -23.42 1.92 -9.19
C ILE A 133 -21.96 1.52 -8.99
N ALA A 134 -21.05 2.02 -9.85
CA ALA A 134 -19.62 1.75 -9.72
C ALA A 134 -19.07 2.24 -8.38
N GLY A 135 -19.46 3.45 -7.95
CA GLY A 135 -19.07 4.00 -6.65
C GLY A 135 -19.54 3.13 -5.47
N ARG A 136 -20.79 2.66 -5.49
CA ARG A 136 -21.33 1.77 -4.46
C ARG A 136 -20.61 0.41 -4.41
N LEU A 137 -20.22 -0.13 -5.55
CA LEU A 137 -19.46 -1.38 -5.62
C LEU A 137 -18.06 -1.22 -5.02
N GLU A 138 -17.35 -0.14 -5.35
CA GLU A 138 -16.03 0.15 -4.77
C GLU A 138 -16.11 0.38 -3.27
N GLU A 139 -17.11 1.14 -2.80
CA GLU A 139 -17.32 1.31 -1.36
C GLU A 139 -17.55 -0.03 -0.66
N ARG A 140 -18.38 -0.91 -1.25
CA ARG A 140 -18.60 -2.27 -0.71
C ARG A 140 -17.31 -3.09 -0.63
N LYS A 141 -16.48 -3.08 -1.68
CA LYS A 141 -15.18 -3.80 -1.67
C LYS A 141 -14.27 -3.34 -0.53
N VAL A 142 -14.20 -2.03 -0.30
CA VAL A 142 -13.41 -1.45 0.79
C VAL A 142 -13.97 -1.88 2.14
N VAL A 143 -15.30 -1.81 2.32
CA VAL A 143 -15.95 -2.23 3.57
C VAL A 143 -15.71 -3.71 3.85
N ASP A 144 -15.92 -4.59 2.87
CA ASP A 144 -15.72 -6.03 3.03
C ASP A 144 -14.24 -6.37 3.34
N ARG A 145 -13.29 -5.64 2.73
CA ARG A 145 -11.86 -5.78 3.06
C ARG A 145 -11.55 -5.33 4.49
N ALA A 146 -12.11 -4.22 4.95
CA ALA A 146 -11.93 -3.74 6.32
C ALA A 146 -12.53 -4.72 7.34
N LYS A 147 -13.73 -5.26 7.08
CA LYS A 147 -14.32 -6.34 7.89
C LYS A 147 -13.39 -7.54 7.98
N GLY A 148 -12.86 -8.02 6.85
CA GLY A 148 -11.92 -9.16 6.83
C GLY A 148 -10.60 -8.91 7.59
N ILE A 149 -10.17 -7.65 7.75
CA ILE A 149 -9.05 -7.29 8.63
C ILE A 149 -9.50 -7.40 10.10
N LEU A 150 -10.62 -6.77 10.46
CA LEU A 150 -11.15 -6.79 11.83
C LEU A 150 -11.46 -8.21 12.33
N MET A 151 -12.07 -9.03 11.48
CA MET A 151 -12.39 -10.43 11.76
C MET A 151 -11.14 -11.24 12.12
N ARG A 152 -10.07 -11.13 11.33
CA ARG A 152 -8.80 -11.85 11.60
C ARG A 152 -8.10 -11.32 12.83
N ALA A 153 -8.10 -9.99 12.99
CA ALA A 153 -7.31 -9.35 14.02
C ALA A 153 -7.94 -9.52 15.42
N ARG A 154 -9.28 -9.51 15.51
CA ARG A 154 -10.02 -9.66 16.78
C ARG A 154 -10.81 -10.98 16.93
N GLN A 155 -10.68 -11.91 15.97
CA GLN A 155 -11.40 -13.19 15.97
C GLN A 155 -12.91 -13.05 16.15
N MET A 156 -13.53 -12.16 15.38
CA MET A 156 -14.96 -11.84 15.47
C MET A 156 -15.74 -12.23 14.23
N SER A 157 -17.08 -12.22 14.34
CA SER A 157 -17.98 -12.47 13.23
C SER A 157 -18.02 -11.31 12.23
N ASP A 158 -18.57 -11.55 11.03
CA ASP A 158 -18.78 -10.49 10.02
C ASP A 158 -19.74 -9.41 10.54
N ASP A 159 -20.79 -9.82 11.27
CA ASP A 159 -21.79 -8.91 11.84
C ASP A 159 -21.17 -7.98 12.88
N ASP A 160 -20.37 -8.52 13.79
CA ASP A 160 -19.66 -7.72 14.81
C ASP A 160 -18.70 -6.73 14.16
N ALA A 161 -17.96 -7.16 13.13
CA ALA A 161 -17.04 -6.31 12.39
C ALA A 161 -17.79 -5.16 11.68
N PHE A 162 -18.94 -5.44 11.09
CA PHE A 162 -19.78 -4.41 10.47
C PHE A 162 -20.31 -3.40 11.49
N GLN A 163 -20.76 -3.87 12.67
CA GLN A 163 -21.23 -2.98 13.74
C GLN A 163 -20.12 -2.05 14.22
N ILE A 164 -18.88 -2.55 14.37
CA ILE A 164 -17.74 -1.71 14.74
C ILE A 164 -17.48 -0.61 13.71
N LEU A 165 -17.45 -0.96 12.41
CA LEU A 165 -17.26 0.03 11.34
C LEU A 165 -18.36 1.09 11.35
N ARG A 166 -19.61 0.68 11.56
CA ARG A 166 -20.77 1.57 11.63
C ARG A 166 -20.69 2.51 12.84
N THR A 167 -20.39 1.98 14.02
CA THR A 167 -20.22 2.77 15.25
C THR A 167 -19.08 3.78 15.09
N ALA A 168 -17.94 3.37 14.56
CA ALA A 168 -16.82 4.27 14.26
C ALA A 168 -17.20 5.38 13.26
N SER A 169 -17.93 5.05 12.18
CA SER A 169 -18.46 6.02 11.22
C SER A 169 -19.38 7.06 11.85
N MET A 170 -20.23 6.64 12.81
CA MET A 170 -21.09 7.55 13.56
C MET A 170 -20.29 8.47 14.49
N HIS A 171 -19.30 7.94 15.20
CA HIS A 171 -18.48 8.73 16.13
C HIS A 171 -17.57 9.74 15.41
N THR A 172 -17.03 9.39 14.24
CA THR A 172 -16.13 10.28 13.48
C THR A 172 -16.84 11.17 12.47
N ASN A 173 -18.16 11.02 12.31
CA ASN A 173 -18.97 11.71 11.29
C ASN A 173 -18.40 11.56 9.87
N GLN A 174 -17.89 10.37 9.54
CA GLN A 174 -17.29 10.03 8.25
C GLN A 174 -18.11 8.95 7.54
N ARG A 175 -18.02 8.87 6.20
CA ARG A 175 -18.69 7.80 5.44
C ARG A 175 -18.07 6.44 5.80
N LEU A 176 -18.88 5.38 5.74
CA LEU A 176 -18.44 4.01 6.06
C LEU A 176 -17.23 3.58 5.19
N GLY A 177 -17.23 3.92 3.91
CA GLY A 177 -16.09 3.70 3.02
C GLY A 177 -14.80 4.40 3.48
N GLN A 178 -14.88 5.63 4.00
CA GLN A 178 -13.71 6.39 4.48
C GLN A 178 -13.13 5.76 5.75
N VAL A 179 -13.98 5.41 6.72
CA VAL A 179 -13.54 4.70 7.94
C VAL A 179 -12.89 3.36 7.59
N SER A 180 -13.48 2.64 6.64
CA SER A 180 -12.93 1.37 6.16
C SER A 180 -11.55 1.56 5.49
N GLN A 181 -11.36 2.62 4.70
CA GLN A 181 -10.05 2.97 4.13
C GLN A 181 -9.01 3.29 5.21
N HIS A 182 -9.39 4.05 6.25
CA HIS A 182 -8.50 4.35 7.36
C HIS A 182 -8.03 3.07 8.06
N ILE A 183 -8.95 2.13 8.35
CA ILE A 183 -8.59 0.84 8.97
C ILE A 183 -7.66 0.02 8.08
N ILE A 184 -7.92 -0.05 6.77
CA ILE A 184 -7.04 -0.75 5.83
C ILE A 184 -5.65 -0.11 5.81
N HIS A 185 -5.59 1.22 5.80
CA HIS A 185 -4.32 1.95 5.81
C HIS A 185 -3.54 1.71 7.10
N SER A 186 -4.19 1.84 8.26
CA SER A 186 -3.59 1.59 9.57
C SER A 186 -3.08 0.16 9.72
N ALA A 187 -3.84 -0.84 9.24
CA ALA A 187 -3.43 -2.24 9.28
C ALA A 187 -2.22 -2.51 8.38
N ARG A 188 -2.22 -1.98 7.15
CA ARG A 188 -1.07 -2.08 6.23
C ARG A 188 0.18 -1.45 6.84
N PHE A 189 0.02 -0.27 7.43
CA PHE A 189 1.11 0.44 8.08
C PHE A 189 1.70 -0.34 9.27
N ALA A 190 0.86 -0.90 10.14
CA ALA A 190 1.31 -1.75 11.24
C ALA A 190 2.06 -3.00 10.74
N GLU A 191 1.59 -3.59 9.64
CA GLU A 191 2.26 -4.72 8.99
C GLU A 191 3.65 -4.34 8.46
N ASP A 192 3.78 -3.16 7.86
CA ASP A 192 5.07 -2.63 7.37
C ASP A 192 6.07 -2.35 8.50
N VAL A 193 5.60 -1.77 9.62
CA VAL A 193 6.41 -1.58 10.83
C VAL A 193 6.89 -2.94 11.36
N ASN A 194 6.02 -3.93 11.46
CA ASN A 194 6.39 -5.27 11.93
C ASN A 194 7.39 -5.95 10.98
N ARG A 195 7.18 -5.89 9.66
CA ARG A 195 8.11 -6.44 8.65
C ARG A 195 9.49 -5.79 8.75
N SER A 196 9.54 -4.46 8.83
CA SER A 196 10.78 -3.71 9.04
C SER A 196 11.46 -4.12 10.35
N GLY A 197 10.67 -4.26 11.43
CA GLY A 197 11.15 -4.75 12.72
C GLY A 197 11.70 -6.18 12.67
N GLN A 198 11.10 -7.08 11.89
CA GLN A 198 11.57 -8.46 11.71
C GLN A 198 12.93 -8.53 11.00
N LEU A 199 13.22 -7.62 10.07
CA LEU A 199 14.54 -7.57 9.41
C LEU A 199 15.68 -7.40 10.43
N ARG A 200 15.45 -6.61 11.49
CA ARG A 200 16.40 -6.45 12.61
C ARG A 200 16.67 -7.76 13.34
N MET A 201 15.63 -8.54 13.63
CA MET A 201 15.78 -9.82 14.32
C MET A 201 16.44 -10.86 13.41
N LEU A 202 15.97 -10.96 12.16
CA LEU A 202 16.44 -11.96 11.20
C LEU A 202 17.92 -11.76 10.87
N SER A 203 18.41 -10.52 10.76
CA SER A 203 19.83 -10.26 10.53
C SER A 203 20.71 -10.86 11.64
N GLN A 204 20.27 -10.77 12.90
CA GLN A 204 20.99 -11.35 14.04
C GLN A 204 20.84 -12.88 14.10
N ARG A 205 19.64 -13.40 13.82
CA ARG A 205 19.34 -14.84 13.79
C ARG A 205 20.20 -15.56 12.74
N LEU A 206 20.43 -14.95 11.57
CA LEU A 206 21.28 -15.53 10.52
C LEU A 206 22.72 -15.79 10.98
N VAL A 207 23.36 -14.81 11.62
CA VAL A 207 24.74 -14.96 12.11
C VAL A 207 24.79 -16.02 13.21
N LYS A 208 23.84 -16.00 14.14
CA LYS A 208 23.72 -17.02 15.20
C LYS A 208 23.62 -18.43 14.60
N LEU A 209 22.71 -18.64 13.65
CA LEU A 209 22.51 -19.94 13.02
C LEU A 209 23.73 -20.36 12.17
N ALA A 210 24.42 -19.43 11.51
CA ALA A 210 25.66 -19.73 10.80
C ALA A 210 26.77 -20.22 11.75
N LEU A 211 26.91 -19.64 12.94
CA LEU A 211 27.84 -20.11 13.97
C LEU A 211 27.48 -21.50 14.48
N LEU A 212 26.19 -21.77 14.72
CA LEU A 212 25.71 -23.09 15.14
C LEU A 212 25.97 -24.16 14.06
N ARG A 213 25.82 -23.79 12.78
CA ARG A 213 26.16 -24.65 11.63
C ARG A 213 27.65 -25.02 11.64
N LEU A 214 28.54 -24.05 11.89
CA LEU A 214 29.99 -24.32 12.00
C LEU A 214 30.34 -25.22 13.18
N ALA A 215 29.59 -25.13 14.28
CA ALA A 215 29.77 -25.96 15.45
C ALA A 215 29.13 -27.37 15.34
N GLY A 216 28.45 -27.67 14.23
CA GLY A 216 27.79 -28.97 14.02
C GLY A 216 26.56 -29.20 14.92
N VAL A 217 25.98 -28.14 15.47
CA VAL A 217 24.81 -28.20 16.35
C VAL A 217 23.57 -28.46 15.50
N GLN A 218 22.89 -29.60 15.71
CA GLN A 218 21.61 -29.95 15.05
C GLN A 218 21.58 -29.58 13.55
N PRO A 219 22.46 -30.17 12.71
CA PRO A 219 22.76 -29.65 11.37
C PRO A 219 21.52 -29.54 10.45
N GLU A 220 20.61 -30.52 10.51
CA GLU A 220 19.38 -30.50 9.72
C GLU A 220 18.44 -29.37 10.16
N ARG A 221 18.20 -29.22 11.48
CA ARG A 221 17.34 -28.18 12.03
C ARG A 221 17.91 -26.79 11.74
N VAL A 222 19.20 -26.59 11.97
CA VAL A 222 19.86 -25.29 11.70
C VAL A 222 19.81 -24.94 10.21
N ALA A 223 19.99 -25.91 9.30
CA ALA A 223 19.85 -25.68 7.88
C ALA A 223 18.42 -25.24 7.49
N GLN A 224 17.40 -25.87 8.05
CA GLN A 224 15.99 -25.48 7.84
C GLN A 224 15.72 -24.05 8.35
N LEU A 225 16.14 -23.72 9.57
CA LEU A 225 15.93 -22.38 10.17
C LEU A 225 16.68 -21.28 9.39
N LEU A 226 17.87 -21.58 8.85
CA LEU A 226 18.59 -20.67 7.96
C LEU A 226 17.80 -20.39 6.68
N GLN A 227 17.33 -21.46 6.03
CA GLN A 227 16.55 -21.34 4.80
C GLN A 227 15.25 -20.53 5.04
N GLU A 228 14.53 -20.83 6.12
CA GLU A 228 13.33 -20.09 6.52
C GLU A 228 13.65 -18.60 6.76
N SER A 229 14.74 -18.30 7.47
CA SER A 229 15.13 -16.93 7.78
C SER A 229 15.49 -16.13 6.52
N VAL A 230 16.21 -16.75 5.58
CA VAL A 230 16.53 -16.15 4.26
C VAL A 230 15.24 -15.85 3.48
N GLN A 231 14.32 -16.83 3.41
CA GLN A 231 13.04 -16.66 2.72
C GLN A 231 12.18 -15.55 3.35
N ARG A 232 12.16 -15.45 4.69
CA ARG A 232 11.45 -14.39 5.40
C ARG A 232 12.03 -13.00 5.11
N ILE A 233 13.35 -12.86 5.01
CA ILE A 233 13.97 -11.58 4.61
C ILE A 233 13.59 -11.22 3.18
N ASP A 234 13.72 -12.16 2.22
CA ASP A 234 13.33 -11.95 0.82
C ASP A 234 11.87 -11.49 0.71
N ALA A 235 10.97 -12.19 1.41
CA ALA A 235 9.54 -11.86 1.43
C ALA A 235 9.26 -10.49 2.06
N ASN A 236 9.93 -10.15 3.16
CA ASN A 236 9.76 -8.87 3.85
C ASN A 236 10.22 -7.70 2.98
N ILE A 237 11.40 -7.79 2.36
CA ILE A 237 11.91 -6.74 1.46
C ILE A 237 10.97 -6.56 0.25
N ALA A 238 10.52 -7.66 -0.36
CA ALA A 238 9.60 -7.60 -1.49
C ALA A 238 8.24 -7.01 -1.12
N ALA A 239 7.70 -7.37 0.05
CA ALA A 239 6.43 -6.82 0.54
C ALA A 239 6.54 -5.33 0.87
N LEU A 240 7.61 -4.91 1.56
CA LEU A 240 7.88 -3.51 1.85
C LEU A 240 8.04 -2.69 0.56
N GLY A 241 8.68 -3.25 -0.48
CA GLY A 241 8.82 -2.58 -1.79
C GLY A 241 7.51 -2.38 -2.55
N LYS A 242 6.51 -3.23 -2.30
CA LYS A 242 5.14 -3.05 -2.81
C LYS A 242 4.30 -2.13 -1.92
N SER A 243 4.64 -2.07 -0.64
CA SER A 243 3.82 -1.40 0.35
C SER A 243 4.16 0.08 0.51
N LEU A 244 5.44 0.37 0.66
CA LEU A 244 5.95 1.67 1.03
C LEU A 244 5.99 2.66 -0.15
N SER A 245 5.79 3.93 0.18
CA SER A 245 5.90 5.06 -0.75
C SER A 245 7.35 5.21 -1.24
N LYS A 246 7.58 5.12 -2.55
CA LYS A 246 8.91 5.30 -3.16
C LYS A 246 9.55 6.67 -2.83
N PRO A 247 8.84 7.81 -2.95
CA PRO A 247 9.40 9.11 -2.57
C PRO A 247 9.87 9.22 -1.12
N THR A 248 9.27 8.45 -0.20
CA THR A 248 9.56 8.57 1.24
C THR A 248 10.56 7.52 1.73
N PHE A 249 10.46 6.29 1.24
CA PHE A 249 11.21 5.13 1.75
C PHE A 249 12.11 4.46 0.70
N GLY A 250 12.11 4.94 -0.54
CA GLY A 250 12.83 4.31 -1.66
C GLY A 250 14.32 4.12 -1.38
N ASP A 251 14.99 5.16 -0.88
CA ASP A 251 16.43 5.11 -0.60
C ASP A 251 16.76 4.18 0.58
N LEU A 252 15.93 4.21 1.64
CA LEU A 252 16.10 3.36 2.82
C LEU A 252 15.94 1.87 2.46
N LEU A 253 14.89 1.55 1.71
CA LEU A 253 14.66 0.17 1.26
C LEU A 253 15.70 -0.26 0.22
N GLY A 254 16.19 0.67 -0.60
CA GLY A 254 17.30 0.45 -1.52
C GLY A 254 18.58 0.04 -0.79
N GLN A 255 18.94 0.74 0.29
CA GLN A 255 20.08 0.39 1.15
C GLN A 255 19.94 -1.02 1.73
N VAL A 256 18.80 -1.30 2.37
CA VAL A 256 18.47 -2.64 2.92
C VAL A 256 18.63 -3.72 1.85
N SER A 257 18.13 -3.47 0.63
CA SER A 257 18.19 -4.42 -0.47
C SER A 257 19.62 -4.67 -0.96
N VAL A 258 20.45 -3.62 -1.05
CA VAL A 258 21.86 -3.71 -1.45
C VAL A 258 22.66 -4.48 -0.41
N THR A 259 22.46 -4.18 0.88
CA THR A 259 23.12 -4.89 1.98
C THR A 259 22.71 -6.36 2.01
N TRP A 260 21.42 -6.65 1.83
CA TRP A 260 20.93 -8.02 1.74
C TRP A 260 21.53 -8.80 0.57
N ALA A 261 21.65 -8.18 -0.61
CA ALA A 261 22.28 -8.79 -1.78
C ALA A 261 23.75 -9.17 -1.57
N ARG A 262 24.44 -8.54 -0.61
CA ARG A 262 25.81 -8.89 -0.19
C ARG A 262 25.82 -9.91 0.95
N LEU A 263 24.89 -9.78 1.91
CA LEU A 263 24.80 -10.65 3.07
C LEU A 263 24.44 -12.10 2.68
N LYS A 264 23.48 -12.26 1.76
CA LYS A 264 22.99 -13.57 1.31
C LYS A 264 24.11 -14.48 0.74
N PRO A 265 24.92 -14.06 -0.24
CA PRO A 265 26.04 -14.89 -0.71
C PRO A 265 27.14 -15.07 0.35
N ALA A 266 27.40 -14.07 1.20
CA ALA A 266 28.36 -14.22 2.30
C ALA A 266 27.95 -15.32 3.30
N LEU A 267 26.64 -15.46 3.57
CA LEU A 267 26.09 -16.51 4.43
C LEU A 267 26.32 -17.92 3.85
N GLU A 268 26.20 -18.08 2.54
CA GLU A 268 26.41 -19.36 1.84
C GLU A 268 27.90 -19.72 1.77
N ALA A 269 28.75 -18.72 1.59
CA ALA A 269 30.20 -18.84 1.54
C ALA A 269 30.84 -19.11 2.91
N SER A 270 30.20 -18.68 4.01
CA SER A 270 30.75 -18.82 5.37
C SER A 270 30.83 -20.28 5.83
N ARG A 271 32.00 -20.90 5.66
CA ARG A 271 32.36 -22.28 6.04
C ARG A 271 33.44 -22.34 7.12
N ALA A 272 34.06 -21.22 7.48
CA ALA A 272 35.08 -21.15 8.52
C ALA A 272 34.87 -19.98 9.50
N ALA A 273 35.44 -20.09 10.69
CA ALA A 273 35.36 -19.06 11.74
C ALA A 273 35.93 -17.70 11.29
N GLY A 274 36.94 -17.67 10.42
CA GLY A 274 37.54 -16.43 9.91
C GLY A 274 36.61 -15.59 9.03
N GLU A 275 35.58 -16.20 8.43
CA GLU A 275 34.61 -15.53 7.56
C GLU A 275 33.45 -14.91 8.35
N MET A 276 33.26 -15.33 9.60
CA MET A 276 32.15 -14.91 10.45
C MET A 276 32.20 -13.43 10.81
N ALA A 277 33.40 -12.82 10.86
CA ALA A 277 33.55 -11.39 11.13
C ALA A 277 32.90 -10.55 10.02
N HIS A 278 33.16 -10.89 8.75
CA HIS A 278 32.57 -10.19 7.62
C HIS A 278 31.05 -10.40 7.52
N LEU A 279 30.59 -11.62 7.81
CA LEU A 279 29.15 -11.92 7.86
C LEU A 279 28.45 -11.09 8.95
N ASP A 280 29.05 -10.99 10.14
CA ASP A 280 28.53 -10.20 11.25
C ASP A 280 28.49 -8.71 10.92
N GLU A 281 29.52 -8.17 10.27
CA GLU A 281 29.55 -6.77 9.83
C GLU A 281 28.40 -6.43 8.87
N LEU A 282 28.13 -7.29 7.88
CA LEU A 282 27.00 -7.10 6.96
C LEU A 282 25.66 -7.23 7.67
N ALA A 283 25.53 -8.15 8.64
CA ALA A 283 24.32 -8.32 9.42
C ALA A 283 24.05 -7.14 10.38
N GLU A 284 25.09 -6.57 10.98
CA GLU A 284 25.01 -5.35 11.79
C GLU A 284 24.66 -4.13 10.93
N LEU A 285 25.18 -4.03 9.71
CA LEU A 285 24.76 -2.99 8.77
C LEU A 285 23.26 -3.12 8.44
N LEU A 286 22.79 -4.33 8.11
CA LEU A 286 21.38 -4.59 7.83
C LEU A 286 20.48 -4.28 9.03
N LEU A 287 20.95 -4.59 10.25
CA LEU A 287 20.26 -4.21 11.49
C LEU A 287 20.10 -2.69 11.60
N GLN A 288 21.16 -1.92 11.39
CA GLN A 288 21.15 -0.46 11.50
C GLN A 288 20.25 0.20 10.44
N GLU A 289 20.28 -0.30 9.21
CA GLU A 289 19.41 0.15 8.12
C GLU A 289 17.94 -0.14 8.42
N ALA A 290 17.64 -1.35 8.88
CA ALA A 290 16.28 -1.73 9.30
C ALA A 290 15.80 -0.93 10.52
N GLU A 291 16.69 -0.62 11.47
CA GLU A 291 16.37 0.23 12.63
C GLU A 291 16.03 1.66 12.22
N ARG A 292 16.82 2.25 11.32
CA ARG A 292 16.53 3.58 10.76
C ARG A 292 15.20 3.60 10.01
N MET A 293 14.95 2.60 9.16
CA MET A 293 13.69 2.48 8.44
C MET A 293 12.50 2.32 9.39
N THR A 294 12.64 1.49 10.42
CA THR A 294 11.59 1.31 11.43
C THR A 294 11.34 2.60 12.21
N ALA A 295 12.37 3.34 12.61
CA ALA A 295 12.21 4.61 13.32
C ALA A 295 11.49 5.67 12.47
N ILE A 296 11.80 5.75 11.17
CA ILE A 296 11.12 6.68 10.26
C ILE A 296 9.68 6.26 10.04
N LEU A 297 9.41 4.96 9.85
CA LEU A 297 8.06 4.43 9.80
C LEU A 297 7.30 4.83 11.07
N GLU A 298 7.84 4.53 12.26
CA GLU A 298 7.24 4.89 13.55
C GLU A 298 6.92 6.40 13.64
N SER A 299 7.85 7.27 13.22
CA SER A 299 7.62 8.73 13.26
C SER A 299 6.54 9.22 12.30
N ALA A 300 6.34 8.51 11.18
CA ALA A 300 5.32 8.85 10.18
C ALA A 300 3.91 8.40 10.60
N GLY A 301 3.79 7.46 11.55
CA GLY A 301 2.52 6.94 12.05
C GLY A 301 2.17 7.50 13.42
N ALA A 302 1.22 8.44 13.49
CA ALA A 302 0.65 8.92 14.75
C ALA A 302 -0.31 7.88 15.35
N MET A 303 0.22 6.82 15.98
CA MET A 303 -0.55 5.82 16.73
C MET A 303 0.07 5.58 18.11
N PRO A 304 -0.53 6.13 19.20
CA PRO A 304 -0.02 6.01 20.57
C PRO A 304 0.27 4.58 21.10
N PRO A 305 -0.41 3.50 20.66
CA PRO A 305 -0.12 2.16 21.18
C PRO A 305 1.15 1.47 20.60
N LEU A 306 1.74 1.97 19.50
CA LEU A 306 2.86 1.30 18.80
C LEU A 306 4.08 1.02 19.68
N GLN A 307 4.30 1.80 20.74
CA GLN A 307 5.47 1.70 21.60
C GLN A 307 5.63 0.32 22.25
N MET A 308 4.53 -0.35 22.61
CA MET A 308 4.54 -1.66 23.27
C MET A 308 4.91 -2.79 22.31
N LEU A 309 4.29 -2.78 21.12
CA LEU A 309 4.62 -3.70 20.04
C LEU A 309 6.09 -3.54 19.63
N ASN A 310 6.57 -2.29 19.58
CA ASN A 310 7.96 -1.99 19.26
C ASN A 310 8.93 -2.49 20.32
N LEU A 311 8.56 -2.38 21.61
CA LEU A 311 9.40 -2.88 22.70
C LEU A 311 9.51 -4.40 22.66
N ALA A 312 8.40 -5.11 22.48
CA ALA A 312 8.38 -6.57 22.25
C ALA A 312 9.18 -6.96 20.99
N GLY A 313 9.06 -6.17 19.90
CA GLY A 313 9.86 -6.31 18.68
C GLY A 313 11.36 -6.15 18.92
N ARG A 314 11.78 -5.17 19.74
CA ARG A 314 13.17 -4.98 20.13
C ARG A 314 13.70 -6.13 20.99
N GLN A 315 12.87 -6.71 21.87
CA GLN A 315 13.26 -7.88 22.66
C GLN A 315 13.61 -9.09 21.79
N ARG A 316 12.86 -9.31 20.70
CA ARG A 316 13.20 -10.34 19.70
C ARG A 316 14.62 -10.13 19.14
N MET A 317 14.94 -8.91 18.70
CA MET A 317 16.27 -8.61 18.18
C MET A 317 17.36 -8.76 19.27
N LEU A 318 17.14 -8.20 20.46
CA LEU A 318 18.13 -8.21 21.54
C LEU A 318 18.45 -9.63 22.03
N SER A 319 17.45 -10.51 22.14
CA SER A 319 17.69 -11.92 22.47
C SER A 319 18.55 -12.61 21.42
N GLN A 320 18.24 -12.45 20.13
CA GLN A 320 19.05 -13.02 19.05
C GLN A 320 20.46 -12.44 19.02
N ARG A 321 20.61 -11.13 19.25
CA ARG A 321 21.90 -10.43 19.29
C ARG A 321 22.75 -10.88 20.49
N PHE A 322 22.14 -11.11 21.66
CA PHE A 322 22.80 -11.69 22.83
C PHE A 322 23.31 -13.11 22.52
N ALA A 323 22.48 -13.99 21.96
CA ALA A 323 22.89 -15.34 21.57
C ALA A 323 24.05 -15.31 20.57
N LYS A 324 23.94 -14.45 19.56
CA LYS A 324 24.95 -14.26 18.53
C LYS A 324 26.29 -13.89 19.15
N TYR A 325 26.33 -12.90 20.04
CA TYR A 325 27.59 -12.49 20.68
C TYR A 325 28.16 -13.55 21.62
N ALA A 326 27.31 -14.26 22.36
CA ALA A 326 27.76 -15.40 23.18
C ALA A 326 28.42 -16.48 22.32
N LEU A 327 27.88 -16.76 21.13
CA LEU A 327 28.49 -17.69 20.18
C LEU A 327 29.75 -17.10 19.52
N LEU A 328 29.79 -15.82 19.17
CA LEU A 328 30.98 -15.17 18.58
C LEU A 328 32.17 -15.18 19.54
N GLN A 329 31.95 -15.01 20.85
CA GLN A 329 33.03 -15.14 21.85
C GLN A 329 33.67 -16.54 21.83
N VAL A 330 32.86 -17.58 21.60
CA VAL A 330 33.31 -18.97 21.67
C VAL A 330 33.80 -19.48 20.32
N LEU A 331 33.18 -19.06 19.21
CA LEU A 331 33.33 -19.62 17.88
C LEU A 331 33.86 -18.63 16.84
N GLY A 332 33.85 -17.32 17.13
CA GLY A 332 34.12 -16.24 16.17
C GLY A 332 35.59 -15.80 16.05
N GLY A 333 36.54 -16.47 16.71
CA GLY A 333 37.98 -16.15 16.59
C GLY A 333 38.43 -14.95 17.42
N THR A 334 39.27 -14.07 16.86
CA THR A 334 40.02 -12.99 17.56
C THR A 334 39.17 -11.78 18.00
N ALA A 335 37.86 -11.75 17.71
CA ALA A 335 36.96 -10.63 18.00
C ALA A 335 36.31 -10.68 19.41
N SER A 336 37.07 -11.07 20.43
CA SER A 336 36.52 -11.34 21.78
C SER A 336 35.96 -10.08 22.47
N GLN A 337 36.65 -8.95 22.39
CA GLN A 337 36.27 -7.73 23.13
C GLN A 337 35.01 -7.06 22.56
N ARG A 338 34.88 -6.95 21.23
CA ARG A 338 33.66 -6.41 20.59
C ARG A 338 32.43 -7.26 20.91
N SER A 339 32.60 -8.58 20.91
CA SER A 339 31.52 -9.52 21.23
C SER A 339 31.12 -9.41 22.71
N GLU A 340 32.07 -9.22 23.63
CA GLU A 340 31.79 -9.00 25.05
C GLU A 340 31.01 -7.72 25.33
N VAL A 341 31.44 -6.60 24.74
CA VAL A 341 30.72 -5.32 24.87
C VAL A 341 29.31 -5.45 24.29
N GLY A 342 29.18 -5.99 23.07
CA GLY A 342 27.87 -6.14 22.43
C GLY A 342 26.93 -7.09 23.18
N MET A 343 27.46 -8.15 23.80
CA MET A 343 26.69 -9.06 24.65
C MET A 343 26.17 -8.34 25.91
N ALA A 344 27.04 -7.60 26.60
CA ALA A 344 26.69 -6.86 27.80
C ALA A 344 25.65 -5.75 27.52
N GLU A 345 25.82 -5.01 26.43
CA GLU A 345 24.85 -4.00 25.98
C GLU A 345 23.49 -4.63 25.65
N SER A 346 23.49 -5.77 24.93
CA SER A 346 22.25 -6.47 24.58
C SER A 346 21.53 -6.98 25.82
N GLN A 347 22.26 -7.52 26.79
CA GLN A 347 21.71 -7.96 28.07
C GLN A 347 21.10 -6.81 28.86
N ALA A 348 21.83 -5.70 29.04
CA ALA A 348 21.36 -4.56 29.81
C ALA A 348 20.11 -3.93 29.17
N ALA A 349 20.10 -3.79 27.84
CA ALA A 349 18.95 -3.27 27.10
C ALA A 349 17.73 -4.20 27.19
N PHE A 350 17.95 -5.51 27.10
CA PHE A 350 16.89 -6.51 27.22
C PHE A 350 16.26 -6.46 28.63
N GLU A 351 17.07 -6.54 29.68
CA GLU A 351 16.59 -6.59 31.06
C GLU A 351 15.85 -5.31 31.45
N LYS A 352 16.35 -4.14 31.04
CA LYS A 352 15.68 -2.86 31.26
C LYS A 352 14.29 -2.82 30.61
N ALA A 353 14.17 -3.32 29.39
CA ALA A 353 12.93 -3.33 28.64
C ALA A 353 11.94 -4.39 29.16
N LEU A 354 12.40 -5.58 29.54
CA LEU A 354 11.56 -6.60 30.17
C LEU A 354 11.02 -6.12 31.52
N GLN A 355 11.86 -5.44 32.32
CA GLN A 355 11.41 -4.82 33.57
C GLN A 355 10.31 -3.78 33.31
N TYR A 356 10.52 -2.89 32.33
CA TYR A 356 9.50 -1.92 31.95
C TYR A 356 8.19 -2.59 31.50
N LEU A 357 8.24 -3.65 30.70
CA LEU A 357 7.05 -4.41 30.30
C LEU A 357 6.30 -5.01 31.51
N ASN A 358 7.03 -5.44 32.53
CA ASN A 358 6.45 -5.98 33.77
C ASN A 358 5.83 -4.90 34.67
N ASP A 359 6.38 -3.69 34.67
CA ASP A 359 5.90 -2.60 35.54
C ASP A 359 4.63 -1.91 35.01
N ILE A 360 4.19 -2.23 33.80
CA ILE A 360 3.00 -1.61 33.22
C ILE A 360 1.74 -2.07 33.94
N PRO A 361 0.94 -1.14 34.51
CA PRO A 361 -0.33 -1.47 35.11
C PRO A 361 -1.34 -1.86 34.01
N LEU A 362 -2.17 -2.87 34.27
CA LEU A 362 -3.25 -3.35 33.37
C LEU A 362 -2.83 -4.25 32.19
N THR A 363 -1.77 -5.07 32.33
CA THR A 363 -1.54 -6.17 31.38
C THR A 363 -2.58 -7.28 31.56
N SER A 364 -3.08 -7.84 30.45
CA SER A 364 -4.01 -8.97 30.50
C SER A 364 -3.33 -10.19 31.15
N LYS A 365 -4.13 -11.12 31.70
CA LYS A 365 -3.61 -12.37 32.28
C LYS A 365 -2.73 -13.13 31.28
N GLU A 366 -3.15 -13.17 30.02
CA GLU A 366 -2.41 -13.83 28.94
C GLU A 366 -1.05 -13.18 28.68
N ILE A 367 -0.99 -11.84 28.63
CA ILE A 367 0.27 -11.11 28.46
C ILE A 367 1.20 -11.34 29.66
N ARG A 368 0.65 -11.34 30.88
CA ARG A 368 1.41 -11.59 32.12
C ARG A 368 2.04 -12.99 32.11
N GLU A 369 1.27 -14.02 31.77
CA GLU A 369 1.77 -15.41 31.64
C GLU A 369 2.89 -15.51 30.58
N SER A 370 2.76 -14.81 29.44
CA SER A 370 3.80 -14.77 28.42
C SER A 370 5.06 -14.02 28.86
N LEU A 371 4.93 -12.93 29.64
CA LEU A 371 6.07 -12.21 30.21
C LEU A 371 6.82 -13.06 31.26
N ASP A 372 6.10 -13.83 32.06
CA ASP A 372 6.70 -14.77 33.03
C ASP A 372 7.50 -15.87 32.29
N LYS A 373 6.93 -16.43 31.21
CA LYS A 373 7.64 -17.36 30.32
C LYS A 373 8.87 -16.71 29.69
N ALA A 374 8.78 -15.45 29.27
CA ALA A 374 9.91 -14.72 28.70
C ALA A 374 11.04 -14.53 29.72
N ALA A 375 10.70 -14.21 30.97
CA ALA A 375 11.69 -14.08 32.05
C ALA A 375 12.39 -15.41 32.35
N ALA A 376 11.64 -16.52 32.40
CA ALA A 376 12.21 -17.86 32.58
C ALA A 376 13.11 -18.26 31.40
N GLY A 377 12.66 -18.03 30.16
CA GLY A 377 13.44 -18.29 28.95
C GLY A 377 14.73 -17.46 28.90
N TRP A 378 14.66 -16.18 29.29
CA TRP A 378 15.84 -15.32 29.41
C TRP A 378 16.85 -15.83 30.43
N ALA A 379 16.39 -16.29 31.60
CA ALA A 379 17.28 -16.87 32.62
C ALA A 379 17.99 -18.13 32.10
N GLN A 380 17.26 -19.01 31.39
CA GLN A 380 17.83 -20.20 30.75
C GLN A 380 18.87 -19.83 29.69
N MET A 381 18.59 -18.82 28.87
CA MET A 381 19.49 -18.30 27.85
C MET A 381 20.80 -17.75 28.44
N ARG A 382 20.71 -16.96 29.52
CA ARG A 382 21.89 -16.46 30.26
C ARG A 382 22.73 -17.57 30.88
N ALA A 383 22.07 -18.57 31.45
CA ALA A 383 22.75 -19.74 32.01
C ALA A 383 23.47 -20.54 30.90
N GLY A 384 22.83 -20.73 29.74
CA GLY A 384 23.41 -21.36 28.56
C GLY A 384 24.65 -20.62 28.05
N ALA A 385 24.55 -19.29 27.90
CA ALA A 385 25.67 -18.44 27.48
C ALA A 385 26.87 -18.52 28.45
N SER A 386 26.61 -18.49 29.76
CA SER A 386 27.65 -18.66 30.78
C SER A 386 28.28 -20.07 30.74
N GLY A 387 27.49 -21.08 30.41
CA GLY A 387 27.93 -22.47 30.28
C GLY A 387 28.88 -22.70 29.10
N ILE A 388 28.60 -22.09 27.94
CA ILE A 388 29.45 -22.23 26.75
C ILE A 388 30.77 -21.46 26.88
N ALA A 389 30.78 -20.34 27.62
CA ALA A 389 32.01 -19.60 27.92
C ALA A 389 33.02 -20.44 28.73
N ARG A 390 32.52 -21.41 29.51
CA ARG A 390 33.34 -22.35 30.31
C ARG A 390 33.77 -23.61 29.54
N GLY A 391 33.35 -23.79 28.29
CA GLY A 391 33.74 -24.94 27.47
C GLY A 391 32.85 -25.16 26.25
N LYS A 392 33.48 -25.49 25.11
CA LYS A 392 32.84 -25.64 23.77
C LYS A 392 32.16 -26.99 23.55
N ASP A 393 31.39 -27.46 24.53
CA ASP A 393 30.63 -28.71 24.39
C ASP A 393 29.38 -28.48 23.53
N VAL A 394 29.18 -29.34 22.53
CA VAL A 394 28.03 -29.31 21.60
C VAL A 394 26.71 -29.29 22.36
N LYS A 395 26.58 -30.07 23.44
CA LYS A 395 25.35 -30.08 24.27
C LYS A 395 25.03 -28.72 24.89
N ARG A 396 26.05 -27.96 25.27
CA ARG A 396 25.86 -26.61 25.83
C ARG A 396 25.45 -25.61 24.75
N LEU A 397 26.01 -25.74 23.55
CA LEU A 397 25.63 -24.94 22.38
C LEU A 397 24.19 -25.25 21.95
N GLU A 398 23.78 -26.53 21.99
CA GLU A 398 22.38 -26.95 21.77
C GLU A 398 21.41 -26.32 22.78
N GLY A 399 21.80 -26.27 24.05
CA GLY A 399 21.01 -25.63 25.10
C GLY A 399 20.79 -24.13 24.83
N LEU A 400 21.84 -23.39 24.47
CA LEU A 400 21.73 -21.98 24.10
C LEU A 400 20.90 -21.80 22.82
N ALA A 401 21.11 -22.64 21.81
CA ALA A 401 20.37 -22.60 20.55
C ALA A 401 18.86 -22.76 20.81
N THR A 402 18.47 -23.77 21.58
CA THR A 402 17.07 -24.04 21.93
C THR A 402 16.46 -22.89 22.73
N ALA A 403 17.11 -22.47 23.82
CA ALA A 403 16.61 -21.36 24.64
C ALA A 403 16.45 -20.05 23.84
N SER A 404 17.33 -19.79 22.87
CA SER A 404 17.25 -18.60 22.02
C SER A 404 16.09 -18.61 21.01
N GLU A 405 15.69 -19.79 20.53
CA GLU A 405 14.53 -19.94 19.63
C GLU A 405 13.23 -19.95 20.44
N ASP A 406 13.19 -20.66 21.57
CA ASP A 406 12.02 -20.67 22.45
C ASP A 406 11.67 -19.25 22.95
N LEU A 407 12.69 -18.46 23.34
CA LEU A 407 12.49 -17.08 23.75
C LEU A 407 12.02 -16.18 22.59
N LEU A 408 12.50 -16.43 21.36
CA LEU A 408 12.03 -15.72 20.17
C LEU A 408 10.54 -15.97 19.96
N ASP A 409 10.10 -17.23 20.04
CA ASP A 409 8.70 -17.63 19.89
C ASP A 409 7.80 -16.96 20.93
N VAL A 410 8.24 -16.90 22.19
CA VAL A 410 7.51 -16.20 23.26
C VAL A 410 7.32 -14.72 22.91
N PHE A 411 8.34 -14.03 22.38
CA PHE A 411 8.19 -12.62 22.00
C PHE A 411 7.43 -12.40 20.69
N GLU A 412 7.43 -13.36 19.76
CA GLU A 412 6.53 -13.33 18.61
C GLU A 412 5.08 -13.44 19.07
N GLN A 413 4.77 -14.33 20.03
CA GLN A 413 3.45 -14.45 20.64
C GLN A 413 3.04 -13.19 21.42
N LEU A 414 3.94 -12.63 22.24
CA LEU A 414 3.70 -11.37 22.95
C LEU A 414 3.38 -10.22 21.98
N SER A 415 4.09 -10.13 20.85
CA SER A 415 3.83 -9.11 19.83
C SER A 415 2.39 -9.20 19.31
N VAL A 416 1.91 -10.42 19.04
CA VAL A 416 0.52 -10.67 18.62
C VAL A 416 -0.49 -10.35 19.73
N GLN A 417 -0.19 -10.71 20.97
CA GLN A 417 -1.06 -10.42 22.12
C GLN A 417 -1.20 -8.91 22.36
N TYR A 418 -0.10 -8.16 22.28
CA TYR A 418 -0.14 -6.70 22.33
C TYR A 418 -0.92 -6.13 21.16
N GLU A 419 -0.72 -6.63 19.93
CA GLU A 419 -1.49 -6.18 18.76
C GLU A 419 -3.01 -6.33 18.97
N ARG A 420 -3.45 -7.49 19.48
CA ARG A 420 -4.86 -7.73 19.81
C ARG A 420 -5.38 -6.81 20.91
N SER A 421 -4.62 -6.66 22.00
CA SER A 421 -5.00 -5.81 23.13
C SER A 421 -5.10 -4.33 22.74
N MET A 422 -4.21 -3.85 21.86
CA MET A 422 -4.23 -2.48 21.35
C MET A 422 -5.45 -2.21 20.48
N GLN A 423 -5.84 -3.17 19.64
CA GLN A 423 -7.04 -3.05 18.83
C GLN A 423 -8.31 -3.00 19.68
N MET A 424 -8.34 -3.69 20.84
CA MET A 424 -9.48 -3.66 21.77
C MET A 424 -9.66 -2.29 22.46
N LEU A 425 -8.59 -1.52 22.69
CA LEU A 425 -8.62 -0.24 23.40
C LEU A 425 -8.97 0.98 22.53
N VAL A 426 -8.87 0.85 21.20
CA VAL A 426 -9.24 1.90 20.22
C VAL A 426 -10.72 1.79 19.81
N GLY A 427 -11.44 0.77 20.32
CA GLY A 427 -12.86 0.52 20.07
C GLY A 427 -13.78 1.20 21.08
#